data_AF-Q7VPC5-F1
#
_entry.id   AF-Q7VPC5-F1
#
_cell.length_a   1.000
_cell.length_b   1.000
_cell.length_c   1.000
_cell.angle_alpha   90.00
_cell.angle_beta   90.00
_cell.angle_gamma   90.00
#
_symmetry.space_group_name_H-M   'P 1'
#
loop_
_entity.id
_entity.type
_entity.pdbx_description
1 polymer ?
#
loop_
_entity_poly.entity_id
_entity_poly.type
_entity_poly.pdbx_seq_one_letter_code
_entity_poly.pdbx_strand_id
1 'polypeptide(L)'
;MYKQEYSTIAGRTANQSLRAIHINIDDEMKCARLDMTKPVTLKRLQEVAAKLKTHTGEDYEYLDIHHVIYQYDGDKETVEEYIKCNDYYPHTQPIDKTYKFWVKENRLLILDRGELVYENNNGVICNDPTALADSYC
;
A
#
# COMPACT_ATOMS: atom_id res chain seq x y z
N MET A 1 -19.45 9.10 12.06
CA MET A 1 -18.64 8.85 10.87
C MET A 1 -17.44 8.00 11.26
N TYR A 2 -17.49 6.73 10.89
CA TYR A 2 -16.43 5.76 11.16
C TYR A 2 -15.51 5.65 9.95
N LYS A 3 -14.20 5.67 10.19
CA LYS A 3 -13.17 5.56 9.16
C LYS A 3 -12.45 4.22 9.31
N GLN A 4 -12.34 3.49 8.20
CA GLN A 4 -11.52 2.28 8.13
C GLN A 4 -10.44 2.47 7.06
N GLU A 5 -9.19 2.19 7.43
CA GLU A 5 -8.04 2.37 6.55
C GLU A 5 -7.29 1.06 6.38
N TYR A 6 -7.06 0.69 5.13
CA TYR A 6 -6.25 -0.44 4.69
C TYR A 6 -5.00 0.09 4.00
N SER A 7 -3.84 -0.48 4.32
CA SER A 7 -2.53 -0.05 3.77
C SER A 7 -1.59 -1.25 3.61
N THR A 8 -2.16 -2.39 3.23
CA THR A 8 -1.50 -3.70 3.24
C THR A 8 -0.43 -3.78 2.17
N ILE A 9 0.72 -4.35 2.51
CA ILE A 9 1.80 -4.66 1.58
C ILE A 9 1.69 -6.12 1.14
N ALA A 10 1.55 -6.33 -0.16
CA ALA A 10 1.73 -7.62 -0.80
C ALA A 10 3.08 -7.66 -1.52
N GLY A 11 3.70 -8.83 -1.54
CA GLY A 11 5.01 -9.06 -2.13
C GLY A 11 5.01 -10.25 -3.07
N ARG A 12 5.88 -10.18 -4.08
CA ARG A 12 6.17 -11.29 -4.98
C ARG A 12 7.67 -11.56 -5.02
N THR A 13 8.06 -12.80 -4.75
CA THR A 13 9.43 -13.31 -4.99
C THR A 13 9.48 -14.04 -6.33
N ALA A 14 10.67 -14.37 -6.83
CA ALA A 14 10.87 -14.91 -8.19
C ALA A 14 10.01 -16.14 -8.54
N ASN A 15 9.59 -16.93 -7.55
CA ASN A 15 8.90 -18.21 -7.76
C ASN A 15 7.51 -18.27 -7.11
N GLN A 16 6.97 -17.14 -6.65
CA GLN A 16 5.70 -17.13 -5.90
C GLN A 16 4.70 -16.18 -6.53
N SER A 17 3.42 -16.40 -6.22
CA SER A 17 2.35 -15.44 -6.51
C SER A 17 2.43 -14.24 -5.59
N LEU A 18 1.80 -13.13 -6.01
CA LEU A 18 1.63 -11.95 -5.17
C LEU A 18 0.78 -12.34 -3.95
N ARG A 19 1.29 -12.10 -2.75
CA ARG A 19 0.60 -12.42 -1.49
C ARG A 19 0.85 -11.35 -0.44
N ALA A 20 -0.11 -11.16 0.47
CA ALA A 20 0.09 -10.30 1.63
C ALA A 20 1.32 -10.78 2.43
N ILE A 21 2.24 -9.86 2.73
CA ILE A 21 3.44 -10.18 3.48
C ILE A 21 3.08 -10.22 4.97
N HIS A 22 3.55 -11.24 5.66
CA HIS A 22 3.42 -11.36 7.11
C HIS A 22 4.80 -11.32 7.75
N ILE A 23 4.92 -10.56 8.83
CA ILE A 23 6.17 -10.40 9.59
C ILE A 23 5.90 -10.73 11.06
N ASN A 24 6.88 -11.33 11.72
CA ASN A 24 6.81 -11.57 13.15
C ASN A 24 7.35 -10.36 13.90
N ILE A 25 6.53 -9.81 14.81
CA ILE A 25 6.90 -8.73 15.71
C ILE A 25 6.46 -9.18 17.12
N ASP A 26 7.41 -9.28 18.05
CA ASP A 26 7.15 -9.69 19.44
C ASP A 26 6.36 -11.01 19.54
N ASP A 27 6.80 -12.03 18.80
CA ASP A 27 6.17 -13.36 18.68
C ASP A 27 4.74 -13.37 18.11
N GLU A 28 4.27 -12.25 17.58
CA GLU A 28 2.97 -12.12 16.92
C GLU A 28 3.13 -11.96 15.40
N MET A 29 2.43 -12.79 14.63
CA MET A 29 2.40 -12.69 13.17
C MET A 29 1.46 -11.55 12.76
N LYS A 30 2.01 -10.53 12.12
CA LYS A 30 1.27 -9.35 11.66
C LYS A 30 1.37 -9.19 10.15
N CYS A 31 0.28 -8.79 9.53
CA CYS A 31 0.30 -8.38 8.13
C CYS A 31 1.10 -7.08 7.99
N ALA A 32 2.06 -7.05 7.07
CA ALA A 32 2.89 -5.88 6.82
C ALA A 32 2.04 -4.74 6.25
N ARG A 33 2.24 -3.54 6.80
CA ARG A 33 1.50 -2.33 6.40
C ARG A 33 2.45 -1.19 6.15
N LEU A 34 2.10 -0.33 5.19
CA LEU A 34 2.80 0.92 4.96
C LEU A 34 2.13 2.04 5.77
N ASP A 35 2.96 2.87 6.41
CA ASP A 35 2.51 4.07 7.12
C ASP A 35 2.07 5.16 6.13
N MET A 36 0.77 5.36 5.95
CA MET A 36 0.26 6.30 4.95
C MET A 36 0.26 7.77 5.41
N THR A 37 0.76 8.07 6.62
CA THR A 37 0.95 9.46 7.08
C THR A 37 2.10 10.16 6.37
N LYS A 38 2.97 9.40 5.69
CA LYS A 38 4.10 9.90 4.91
C LYS A 38 3.85 9.69 3.42
N PRO A 39 4.40 10.56 2.55
CA PRO A 39 4.37 10.34 1.10
C PRO A 39 4.91 8.96 0.71
N VAL A 40 4.34 8.39 -0.35
CA VAL A 40 4.89 7.17 -0.97
C VAL A 40 5.80 7.60 -2.11
N THR A 41 7.09 7.33 -1.94
CA THR A 41 8.12 7.75 -2.87
C THR A 41 9.02 6.58 -3.26
N LEU A 42 9.81 6.76 -4.32
CA LEU A 42 10.66 5.69 -4.82
C LEU A 42 11.69 5.29 -3.76
N LYS A 43 12.36 6.28 -3.18
CA LYS A 43 13.34 6.07 -2.09
C LYS A 43 12.72 5.34 -0.91
N ARG A 44 11.52 5.75 -0.51
CA ARG A 44 10.84 5.13 0.62
C ARG A 44 10.51 3.66 0.35
N LEU A 45 10.11 3.30 -0.88
CA LEU A 45 9.82 1.91 -1.21
C LEU A 45 11.07 1.05 -1.34
N GLN A 46 12.22 1.62 -1.73
CA GLN A 46 13.52 0.95 -1.63
C GLN A 46 13.85 0.61 -0.17
N GLU A 47 13.67 1.57 0.75
CA GLU A 47 13.89 1.34 2.19
C GLU A 47 12.94 0.29 2.76
N VAL A 48 11.68 0.29 2.34
CA VAL A 48 10.69 -0.73 2.72
C VAL A 48 11.12 -2.10 2.22
N ALA A 49 11.51 -2.23 0.95
CA ALA A 49 11.98 -3.51 0.39
C ALA A 49 13.20 -4.05 1.16
N ALA A 50 14.16 -3.19 1.49
CA ALA A 50 15.32 -3.56 2.30
C ALA A 50 14.92 -4.04 3.71
N LYS A 51 14.02 -3.31 4.39
CA LYS A 51 13.51 -3.72 5.71
C LYS A 51 12.77 -5.05 5.65
N LEU A 52 11.91 -5.25 4.64
CA LEU A 52 11.18 -6.50 4.46
C LEU A 52 12.15 -7.67 4.27
N LYS A 53 13.20 -7.51 3.48
CA LYS A 53 14.26 -8.52 3.35
C LYS A 53 14.92 -8.83 4.69
N THR A 54 15.24 -7.81 5.49
CA THR A 54 15.82 -8.02 6.83
C THR A 54 14.88 -8.80 7.76
N HIS A 55 13.58 -8.53 7.72
CA HIS A 55 12.60 -9.17 8.61
C HIS A 55 12.15 -10.56 8.15
N THR A 56 12.14 -10.82 6.84
CA THR A 56 11.58 -12.05 6.26
C THR A 56 12.65 -13.00 5.72
N GLY A 57 13.85 -12.49 5.42
CA GLY A 57 14.88 -13.21 4.66
C GLY A 57 14.55 -13.36 3.18
N GLU A 58 13.42 -12.84 2.69
CA GLU A 58 12.98 -12.98 1.30
C GLU A 58 13.47 -11.82 0.42
N ASP A 59 13.89 -12.15 -0.80
CA ASP A 59 14.19 -11.19 -1.86
C ASP A 59 12.93 -10.93 -2.70
N TYR A 60 12.20 -9.88 -2.34
CA TYR A 60 11.03 -9.42 -3.10
C TYR A 60 11.45 -8.74 -4.39
N GLU A 61 10.86 -9.14 -5.51
CA GLU A 61 11.06 -8.51 -6.82
C GLU A 61 10.04 -7.42 -7.08
N TYR A 62 8.87 -7.53 -6.43
CA TYR A 62 7.75 -6.64 -6.62
C TYR A 62 6.98 -6.47 -5.31
N LEU A 63 6.59 -5.23 -5.02
CA LEU A 63 5.71 -4.85 -3.92
C LEU A 63 4.44 -4.18 -4.47
N ASP A 64 3.30 -4.54 -3.89
CA ASP A 64 2.00 -3.95 -4.18
C ASP A 64 1.38 -3.46 -2.88
N ILE A 65 1.11 -2.16 -2.78
CA ILE A 65 0.51 -1.55 -1.60
C ILE A 65 -0.88 -1.07 -1.96
N HIS A 66 -1.89 -1.66 -1.32
CA HIS A 66 -3.28 -1.26 -1.47
C HIS A 66 -3.64 -0.29 -0.34
N HIS A 67 -3.86 0.97 -0.68
CA HIS A 67 -4.30 2.01 0.25
C HIS A 67 -5.75 2.40 -0.01
N VAL A 68 -6.62 1.99 0.89
CA VAL A 68 -8.05 2.29 0.79
C VAL A 68 -8.53 2.89 2.10
N ILE A 69 -9.27 4.00 2.00
CA ILE A 69 -9.98 4.59 3.13
C ILE A 69 -11.47 4.51 2.81
N TYR A 70 -12.20 3.80 3.66
CA TYR A 70 -13.65 3.81 3.69
C TYR A 70 -14.13 4.79 4.76
N GLN A 71 -15.09 5.63 4.41
CA GLN A 71 -15.81 6.50 5.33
C GLN A 71 -17.28 6.10 5.37
N TYR A 72 -17.69 5.56 6.50
CA TYR A 72 -19.05 5.11 6.75
C TYR A 72 -19.85 6.17 7.50
N ASP A 73 -21.10 6.35 7.09
CA ASP A 73 -22.03 7.27 7.75
C ASP A 73 -22.70 6.61 8.96
N GLY A 74 -21.89 6.24 9.94
CA GLY A 74 -22.33 5.56 11.15
C GLY A 74 -21.29 5.63 12.27
N ASP A 75 -21.62 5.05 13.42
CA ASP A 75 -20.65 4.70 14.45
C ASP A 75 -19.96 3.37 14.13
N LYS A 76 -18.86 3.08 14.85
CA LYS A 76 -18.02 1.90 14.58
C LYS A 76 -18.77 0.58 14.83
N GLU A 77 -19.54 0.49 15.91
CA GLU A 77 -20.15 -0.76 16.35
C GLU A 77 -21.20 -1.21 15.35
N THR A 78 -22.10 -0.29 14.97
CA THR A 78 -23.11 -0.52 13.94
C THR A 78 -22.46 -0.94 12.62
N VAL A 79 -21.45 -0.20 12.15
CA VAL A 79 -20.80 -0.51 10.86
C VAL A 79 -20.12 -1.89 10.89
N GLU A 80 -19.39 -2.22 11.96
CA GLU A 80 -18.71 -3.51 12.08
C GLU A 80 -19.71 -4.68 12.14
N GLU A 81 -20.89 -4.50 12.72
CA GLU A 81 -21.94 -5.52 12.73
C GLU A 81 -22.47 -5.80 11.32
N TYR A 82 -22.77 -4.76 10.53
CA TYR A 82 -23.20 -4.90 9.14
C TYR A 82 -22.13 -5.61 8.28
N ILE A 83 -20.86 -5.19 8.40
CA ILE A 83 -19.75 -5.79 7.66
C ILE A 83 -19.59 -7.28 8.02
N LYS A 84 -19.73 -7.65 9.30
CA LYS A 84 -19.65 -9.06 9.74
C LYS A 84 -20.76 -9.92 9.15
N CYS A 85 -21.96 -9.36 8.99
CA CYS A 85 -23.08 -10.03 8.33
C CYS A 85 -22.98 -10.03 6.80
N ASN A 86 -21.89 -9.49 6.24
CA ASN A 86 -21.69 -9.30 4.81
C ASN A 86 -22.82 -8.48 4.15
N ASP A 87 -23.40 -7.55 4.92
CA ASP A 87 -24.42 -6.63 4.46
C ASP A 87 -23.80 -5.31 3.98
N TYR A 88 -24.49 -4.64 3.06
CA TYR A 88 -24.02 -3.37 2.50
C TYR A 88 -24.32 -2.23 3.46
N TYR A 89 -23.28 -1.56 3.95
CA TYR A 89 -23.40 -0.28 4.65
C TYR A 89 -22.99 0.87 3.72
N PRO A 90 -23.81 1.94 3.60
CA PRO A 90 -23.46 3.12 2.81
C PRO A 90 -22.11 3.71 3.22
N HIS A 91 -21.24 3.96 2.24
CA HIS A 91 -19.92 4.53 2.48
C HIS A 91 -19.44 5.35 1.29
N THR A 92 -18.46 6.21 1.55
CA THR A 92 -17.63 6.82 0.53
C THR A 92 -16.22 6.25 0.58
N GLN A 93 -15.50 6.32 -0.54
CA GLN A 93 -14.12 5.84 -0.66
C GLN A 93 -13.24 7.02 -1.11
N PRO A 94 -12.91 7.96 -0.21
CA PRO A 94 -12.12 9.15 -0.55
C PRO A 94 -10.72 8.79 -1.07
N ILE A 95 -10.14 7.68 -0.61
CA ILE A 95 -8.85 7.18 -1.06
C ILE A 95 -9.02 5.74 -1.55
N ASP A 96 -8.57 5.51 -2.77
CA ASP A 96 -8.45 4.19 -3.40
C ASP A 96 -7.19 4.20 -4.28
N LYS A 97 -6.03 3.95 -3.68
CA LYS A 97 -4.76 4.00 -4.38
C LYS A 97 -4.04 2.67 -4.33
N THR A 98 -3.36 2.36 -5.42
CA THR A 98 -2.47 1.20 -5.52
C THR A 98 -1.07 1.68 -5.86
N TYR A 99 -0.09 1.32 -5.05
CA TYR A 99 1.32 1.64 -5.28
C TYR A 99 2.05 0.37 -5.67
N LYS A 100 2.61 0.34 -6.88
CA LYS A 100 3.29 -0.81 -7.47
C LYS A 100 4.77 -0.49 -7.60
N PHE A 101 5.62 -1.29 -7.00
CA PHE A 101 7.07 -1.08 -7.01
C PHE A 101 7.82 -2.30 -7.50
N TRP A 102 8.55 -2.16 -8.59
CA TRP A 102 9.46 -3.17 -9.14
C TRP A 102 10.87 -2.89 -8.61
N VAL A 103 11.33 -3.76 -7.71
CA VAL A 103 12.56 -3.55 -6.94
C VAL A 103 13.79 -3.50 -7.84
N LYS A 104 13.91 -4.44 -8.79
CA LYS A 104 15.05 -4.53 -9.72
C LYS A 104 15.04 -3.43 -10.78
N GLU A 105 13.86 -3.05 -11.25
CA GLU A 105 13.69 -2.00 -12.26
C GLU A 105 13.78 -0.60 -11.66
N ASN A 106 13.78 -0.50 -10.33
CA ASN A 106 13.73 0.75 -9.59
C ASN A 106 12.58 1.65 -10.10
N ARG A 107 11.40 1.04 -10.23
CA ARG A 107 10.23 1.64 -10.87
C ARG A 107 9.06 1.67 -9.90
N LEU A 108 8.46 2.84 -9.72
CA LEU A 108 7.26 3.05 -8.92
C LEU A 108 6.12 3.54 -9.81
N LEU A 109 4.97 2.91 -9.69
CA LEU A 109 3.72 3.29 -10.37
C LEU A 109 2.64 3.49 -9.32
N ILE A 110 1.87 4.58 -9.43
CA ILE A 110 0.74 4.87 -8.55
C ILE A 110 -0.53 4.93 -9.39
N LEU A 111 -1.52 4.16 -8.97
CA LEU A 111 -2.87 4.18 -9.49
C LEU A 111 -3.78 4.88 -8.48
N ASP A 112 -4.73 5.67 -8.97
CA ASP A 112 -5.87 6.18 -8.21
C ASP A 112 -7.15 5.66 -8.86
N ARG A 113 -7.92 4.85 -8.12
CA ARG A 113 -9.12 4.15 -8.61
C ARG A 113 -8.86 3.34 -9.89
N GLY A 114 -7.67 2.73 -9.97
CA GLY A 114 -7.23 1.94 -11.13
C GLY A 114 -6.59 2.74 -12.26
N GLU A 115 -6.67 4.07 -12.24
CA GLU A 115 -6.12 4.94 -13.28
C GLU A 115 -4.69 5.38 -12.97
N LEU A 116 -3.82 5.39 -13.97
CA LEU A 116 -2.43 5.81 -13.81
C LEU A 116 -2.34 7.31 -13.52
N VAL A 117 -1.83 7.64 -12.34
CA VAL A 117 -1.59 9.04 -11.94
C VAL A 117 -0.11 9.37 -11.77
N TYR A 118 0.74 8.37 -11.56
CA TYR A 118 2.18 8.54 -11.49
C TYR A 118 2.91 7.31 -12.00
N GLU A 119 4.00 7.56 -12.68
CA GLU A 119 5.04 6.57 -12.95
C GLU A 119 6.40 7.24 -12.81
N ASN A 120 7.29 6.58 -12.08
CA ASN A 120 8.71 6.84 -12.08
C ASN A 120 9.43 5.59 -12.52
N ASN A 121 10.11 5.71 -13.64
CA ASN A 121 10.98 4.66 -14.16
C ASN A 121 12.40 5.22 -14.25
N ASN A 122 13.28 4.84 -13.30
CA ASN A 122 14.65 5.33 -13.23
C ASN A 122 14.78 6.87 -13.26
N GLY A 123 13.88 7.58 -12.59
CA GLY A 123 13.90 9.05 -12.48
C GLY A 123 13.07 9.81 -13.51
N VAL A 124 12.48 9.14 -14.52
CA VAL A 124 11.53 9.78 -15.44
C VAL A 124 10.14 9.77 -14.79
N ILE A 125 9.66 10.95 -14.39
CA ILE A 125 8.43 11.13 -13.64
C ILE A 125 7.32 11.69 -14.52
N CYS A 126 6.14 11.06 -14.50
CA CYS A 126 4.92 11.67 -15.01
C CYS A 126 4.00 12.13 -13.86
N ASN A 127 3.73 13.45 -13.85
CA ASN A 127 2.64 14.23 -13.23
C ASN A 127 1.88 13.73 -11.97
N ASP A 128 2.56 13.44 -10.85
CA ASP A 128 1.93 13.47 -9.50
C ASP A 128 2.68 14.41 -8.53
N PRO A 129 2.00 15.41 -7.93
CA PRO A 129 2.59 16.38 -7.00
C PRO A 129 3.18 15.78 -5.71
N THR A 130 2.62 14.68 -5.21
CA THR A 130 3.08 14.02 -3.97
C THR A 130 4.38 13.26 -4.21
N ALA A 131 4.54 12.70 -5.41
CA ALA A 131 5.71 11.93 -5.79
C ALA A 131 6.83 12.78 -6.43
N LEU A 132 6.50 13.97 -6.96
CA LEU A 132 7.47 15.02 -7.33
C LEU A 132 8.33 15.49 -6.15
N ALA A 133 7.95 15.21 -4.90
CA ALA A 133 8.75 15.53 -3.72
C ALA A 133 10.16 14.89 -3.76
N ASP A 134 10.32 13.71 -4.39
CA ASP A 134 11.63 13.07 -4.58
C ASP A 134 12.49 13.75 -5.67
N SER A 135 11.92 14.56 -6.57
CA SER A 135 12.63 15.16 -7.72
C SER A 135 13.25 16.52 -7.44
N TYR A 136 12.79 17.17 -6.38
CA TYR A 136 13.22 18.53 -5.99
C TYR A 136 14.11 18.54 -4.74
N CYS A 137 14.45 17.37 -4.18
CA CYS A 137 15.31 17.22 -2.99
C CYS A 137 16.73 16.79 -3.35
#